data_AF-A0A0K6IKG7-F1
#
_entry.id   AF-A0A0K6IKG7-F1
#
_cell.length_a   1.000
_cell.length_b   1.000
_cell.length_c   1.000
_cell.angle_alpha   90.00
_cell.angle_beta   90.00
_cell.angle_gamma   90.00
#
_symmetry.space_group_name_H-M   'P 1'
#
loop_
_entity.id
_entity.type
_entity.pdbx_description
1 polymer ?
#
loop_
_entity_poly.entity_id
_entity_poly.type
_entity_poly.pdbx_seq_one_letter_code
_entity_poly.pdbx_strand_id
1 'polypeptide(L)'
;MSKVPENLSESLDKNINSICPFSIGENSSQNHCAHYVSHMMNYQLGGVTCKNFTWDDKQKDGEGATLRVDDVFKNSSQTGVLSAKPATITECLIFVTLASNISSIGGKLVMGNHPRKHIGILTEGNVWNYSNTNNKVVCDSLSAFKAKFSNAYKTNGTTVEFYYGRFL
;
A
#
# COMPACT_ATOMS: atom_id res chain seq x y z
N MET A 1 9.46 -9.75 -17.41
CA MET A 1 10.38 -8.84 -16.71
C MET A 1 9.69 -8.36 -15.45
N SER A 2 10.41 -8.25 -14.33
CA SER A 2 9.85 -7.75 -13.07
C SER A 2 9.37 -6.31 -13.27
N LYS A 3 8.24 -5.95 -12.63
CA LYS A 3 7.77 -4.56 -12.53
C LYS A 3 8.24 -3.91 -11.23
N VAL A 4 8.97 -4.64 -10.40
CA VAL A 4 9.44 -4.18 -9.10
C VAL A 4 10.68 -3.30 -9.30
N PRO A 5 10.75 -2.12 -8.66
CA PRO A 5 11.94 -1.27 -8.73
C PRO A 5 13.16 -1.95 -8.12
N GLU A 6 14.32 -1.80 -8.76
CA GLU A 6 15.60 -2.35 -8.28
C GLU A 6 16.08 -1.68 -6.98
N ASN A 7 15.61 -0.47 -6.69
CA ASN A 7 16.06 0.37 -5.58
C ASN A 7 15.18 0.29 -4.32
N LEU A 8 14.33 -0.73 -4.16
CA LEU A 8 13.53 -0.89 -2.94
C LEU A 8 14.40 -0.95 -1.68
N SER A 9 15.53 -1.64 -1.75
CA SER A 9 16.47 -1.78 -0.63
C SER A 9 17.06 -0.46 -0.16
N GLU A 10 17.27 0.50 -1.06
CA GLU A 10 17.75 1.84 -0.71
C GLU A 10 16.73 2.62 0.12
N SER A 11 15.46 2.24 0.10
CA SER A 11 14.42 2.88 0.90
C SER A 11 14.31 2.31 2.32
N LEU A 12 14.96 1.18 2.62
CA LEU A 12 14.88 0.53 3.93
C LEU A 12 15.28 1.50 5.05
N ASP A 13 14.50 1.47 6.14
CA ASP A 13 14.67 2.32 7.31
C ASP A 13 14.51 3.84 7.07
N LYS A 14 14.24 4.27 5.83
CA LYS A 14 14.02 5.67 5.51
C LYS A 14 12.61 6.14 5.91
N ASN A 15 12.52 7.38 6.38
CA ASN A 15 11.25 8.07 6.54
C ASN A 15 10.68 8.51 5.18
N ILE A 16 9.37 8.65 5.08
CA ILE A 16 8.70 9.04 3.83
C ILE A 16 9.12 10.44 3.34
N ASN A 17 9.53 11.35 4.23
CA ASN A 17 10.03 12.68 3.86
C ASN A 17 11.33 12.65 3.04
N SER A 18 12.09 11.55 3.09
CA SER A 18 13.28 11.35 2.27
C SER A 18 12.96 10.83 0.85
N ILE A 19 11.68 10.47 0.62
CA ILE A 19 11.17 9.93 -0.63
C ILE A 19 10.22 10.94 -1.30
N CYS A 20 9.40 11.61 -0.49
CA CYS A 20 8.38 12.56 -0.93
C CYS A 20 8.81 14.01 -0.67
N PRO A 21 8.92 14.86 -1.70
CA PRO A 21 9.27 16.28 -1.55
C PRO A 21 8.06 17.17 -1.19
N PHE A 22 6.86 16.60 -1.07
CA PHE A 22 5.64 17.34 -0.78
C PHE A 22 5.33 17.36 0.71
N SER A 23 4.61 18.38 1.17
CA SER A 23 4.44 18.66 2.60
C SER A 23 3.81 17.50 3.39
N ILE A 24 2.98 16.67 2.75
CA ILE A 24 2.41 15.50 3.42
C ILE A 24 3.49 14.51 3.89
N GLY A 25 4.63 14.42 3.21
CA GLY A 25 5.74 13.55 3.60
C GLY A 25 6.34 13.91 4.96
N GLU A 26 6.23 15.17 5.37
CA GLU A 26 6.73 15.64 6.66
C GLU A 26 5.77 15.31 7.82
N ASN A 27 4.51 14.97 7.51
CA ASN A 27 3.47 14.77 8.50
C ASN A 27 3.31 13.30 8.91
N SER A 28 4.12 12.87 9.88
CA SER A 28 4.10 11.51 10.45
C SER A 28 2.76 11.08 11.08
N SER A 29 1.79 11.99 11.28
CA SER A 29 0.44 11.63 11.73
C SER A 29 -0.45 11.08 10.62
N GLN A 30 -0.04 11.22 9.35
CA GLN A 30 -0.76 10.69 8.20
C GLN A 30 -0.43 9.22 7.96
N ASN A 31 -1.36 8.51 7.31
CA ASN A 31 -1.10 7.15 6.86
C ASN A 31 -0.29 7.18 5.55
N HIS A 32 0.92 6.63 5.57
CA HIS A 32 1.85 6.65 4.45
C HIS A 32 2.06 5.30 3.76
N CYS A 33 1.26 4.28 4.09
CA CYS A 33 1.38 2.95 3.48
C CYS A 33 1.21 2.98 1.95
N ALA A 34 0.12 3.56 1.45
CA ALA A 34 -0.07 3.76 0.01
C ALA A 34 0.86 4.83 -0.55
N HIS A 35 1.22 5.83 0.24
CA HIS A 35 2.13 6.90 -0.16
C HIS A 35 3.50 6.35 -0.58
N TYR A 36 4.09 5.52 0.29
CA TYR A 36 5.35 4.82 0.01
C TYR A 36 5.25 3.92 -1.21
N VAL A 37 4.26 3.01 -1.24
CA VAL A 37 4.11 2.06 -2.34
C VAL A 37 3.93 2.79 -3.68
N SER A 38 3.17 3.89 -3.68
CA SER A 38 2.93 4.67 -4.89
C SER A 38 4.16 5.44 -5.36
N HIS A 39 5.03 5.91 -4.46
CA HIS A 39 6.32 6.47 -4.87
C HIS A 39 7.21 5.41 -5.49
N MET A 40 7.34 4.24 -4.85
CA MET A 40 8.21 3.18 -5.37
C MET A 40 7.71 2.65 -6.73
N MET A 41 6.40 2.45 -6.88
CA MET A 41 5.82 1.90 -8.10
C MET A 41 5.43 2.95 -9.15
N ASN A 42 5.74 4.24 -8.91
CA ASN A 42 5.34 5.38 -9.74
C ASN A 42 3.83 5.45 -10.04
N TYR A 43 2.98 5.28 -9.02
CA TYR A 43 1.52 5.34 -9.18
C TYR A 43 0.96 6.75 -8.95
N GLN A 44 0.57 7.40 -10.04
CA GLN A 44 -0.14 8.68 -10.04
C GLN A 44 -1.58 8.52 -10.58
N LEU A 45 -2.49 8.10 -9.71
CA LEU A 45 -3.89 7.87 -10.07
C LEU A 45 -4.71 9.15 -9.96
N GLY A 46 -5.85 9.22 -10.66
CA GLY A 46 -6.72 10.42 -10.74
C GLY A 46 -7.43 10.84 -9.44
N GLY A 47 -6.94 10.42 -8.27
CA GLY A 47 -7.45 10.74 -6.94
C GLY A 47 -6.53 11.69 -6.16
N VAL A 48 -6.49 11.51 -4.83
CA VAL A 48 -5.65 12.32 -3.95
C VAL A 48 -4.20 11.83 -4.04
N THR A 49 -3.28 12.75 -4.32
CA THR A 49 -1.84 12.54 -4.43
C THR A 49 -1.10 13.48 -3.50
N CYS A 50 0.17 13.19 -3.19
CA CYS A 50 0.99 14.10 -2.40
C CYS A 50 1.18 15.47 -3.07
N LYS A 51 1.23 15.51 -4.41
CA LYS A 51 1.28 16.77 -5.18
C LYS A 51 0.02 17.62 -5.03
N ASN A 52 -1.17 17.00 -4.97
CA ASN A 52 -2.42 17.76 -4.88
C ASN A 52 -2.94 17.95 -3.44
N PHE A 53 -2.11 17.62 -2.43
CA PHE A 53 -2.49 17.62 -1.02
C PHE A 53 -2.75 19.04 -0.47
N THR A 54 -1.86 19.99 -0.76
CA THR A 54 -2.04 21.40 -0.42
C THR A 54 -2.06 22.27 -1.68
N TRP A 55 -2.40 23.56 -1.53
CA TRP A 55 -2.29 24.52 -2.63
C TRP A 55 -0.83 24.73 -3.06
N ASP A 56 0.10 24.79 -2.11
CA ASP A 56 1.52 25.02 -2.39
C ASP A 56 2.16 23.81 -3.07
N ASP A 57 1.80 22.59 -2.63
CA ASP A 57 2.32 21.36 -3.26
C ASP A 57 1.91 21.24 -4.73
N LYS A 58 0.74 21.78 -5.12
CA LYS A 58 0.28 21.77 -6.54
C LYS A 58 1.18 22.60 -7.45
N GLN A 59 1.83 23.62 -6.89
CA GLN A 59 2.70 24.53 -7.63
C GLN A 59 4.14 24.02 -7.73
N LYS A 60 4.53 23.03 -6.92
CA LYS A 60 5.86 22.44 -6.98
C LYS A 60 6.03 21.59 -8.24
N ASP A 61 7.25 21.62 -8.77
CA ASP A 61 7.67 20.71 -9.85
C ASP A 61 7.75 19.25 -9.35
N GLY A 62 7.68 18.30 -10.28
CA GLY A 62 7.72 16.87 -10.00
C GLY A 62 6.35 16.18 -10.00
N GLU A 63 6.36 14.85 -10.01
CA GLU A 63 5.17 14.00 -10.03
C GLU A 63 4.73 13.63 -8.61
N GLY A 64 3.41 13.48 -8.43
CA GLY A 64 2.82 13.10 -7.15
C GLY A 64 2.53 11.61 -7.08
N ALA A 65 2.63 11.04 -5.89
CA ALA A 65 2.26 9.67 -5.61
C ALA A 65 0.86 9.57 -4.98
N THR A 66 0.11 8.53 -5.35
CA THR A 66 -1.23 8.24 -4.82
C THR A 66 -1.20 7.99 -3.30
N LEU A 67 -2.14 8.57 -2.58
CA LEU A 67 -2.16 8.50 -1.10
C LEU A 67 -3.12 7.47 -0.51
N ARG A 68 -4.05 6.94 -1.32
CA ARG A 68 -5.14 6.08 -0.82
C ARG A 68 -4.97 4.63 -1.24
N VAL A 69 -5.04 3.72 -0.27
CA VAL A 69 -4.93 2.27 -0.48
C VAL A 69 -6.03 1.74 -1.42
N ASP A 70 -7.27 2.20 -1.22
CA ASP A 70 -8.44 1.83 -2.01
C ASP A 70 -8.38 2.35 -3.46
N ASP A 71 -7.71 3.48 -3.69
CA ASP A 71 -7.43 3.95 -5.05
C ASP A 71 -6.44 3.01 -5.77
N VAL A 72 -5.42 2.50 -5.08
CA VAL A 72 -4.50 1.50 -5.68
C VAL A 72 -5.20 0.16 -5.87
N PHE A 73 -6.01 -0.28 -4.90
CA PHE A 73 -6.74 -1.54 -4.95
C PHE A 73 -7.70 -1.59 -6.15
N LYS A 74 -8.52 -0.55 -6.34
CA LYS A 74 -9.53 -0.51 -7.43
C LYS A 74 -8.91 -0.46 -8.84
N ASN A 75 -7.69 0.06 -8.96
CA ASN A 75 -6.99 0.16 -10.24
C ASN A 75 -6.15 -1.08 -10.57
N SER A 76 -5.95 -1.98 -9.61
CA SER A 76 -5.28 -3.25 -9.88
C SER A 76 -6.10 -4.08 -10.86
N SER A 77 -5.52 -4.44 -12.00
CA SER A 77 -6.20 -5.17 -13.09
C SER A 77 -6.79 -6.52 -12.64
N GLN A 78 -6.23 -7.09 -11.58
CA GLN A 78 -6.71 -8.29 -10.93
C GLN A 78 -6.47 -8.16 -9.42
N THR A 79 -7.49 -8.47 -8.63
CA THR A 79 -7.44 -8.58 -7.18
C THR A 79 -8.09 -9.87 -6.70
N GLY A 80 -7.65 -10.43 -5.58
CA GLY A 80 -8.28 -11.60 -4.98
C GLY A 80 -7.82 -11.86 -3.56
N VAL A 81 -8.48 -12.78 -2.86
CA VAL A 81 -8.04 -13.22 -1.53
C VAL A 81 -6.65 -13.86 -1.65
N LEU A 82 -5.74 -13.52 -0.73
CA LEU A 82 -4.35 -13.95 -0.79
C LEU A 82 -4.19 -15.48 -0.71
N SER A 83 -5.07 -16.18 0.01
CA SER A 83 -5.08 -17.65 0.08
C SER A 83 -5.37 -18.32 -1.27
N ALA A 84 -6.06 -17.62 -2.17
CA ALA A 84 -6.37 -18.06 -3.53
C ALA A 84 -5.42 -17.46 -4.58
N LYS A 85 -4.33 -16.80 -4.16
CA LYS A 85 -3.34 -16.22 -5.08
C LYS A 85 -2.67 -17.33 -5.90
N PRO A 86 -2.70 -17.28 -7.24
CA PRO A 86 -1.97 -18.24 -8.07
C PRO A 86 -0.48 -18.31 -7.71
N ALA A 87 0.08 -19.52 -7.68
CA ALA A 87 1.50 -19.73 -7.39
C ALA A 87 2.42 -19.07 -8.44
N THR A 88 1.92 -18.87 -9.66
CA THR A 88 2.61 -18.17 -10.75
C THR A 88 2.76 -16.67 -10.51
N ILE A 89 2.01 -16.08 -9.57
CA ILE A 89 2.16 -14.68 -9.17
C ILE A 89 3.14 -14.63 -8.00
N THR A 90 4.42 -14.49 -8.31
CA THR A 90 5.51 -14.38 -7.33
C THR A 90 5.71 -12.95 -6.84
N GLU A 91 5.36 -11.96 -7.65
CA GLU A 91 5.41 -10.53 -7.31
C GLU A 91 4.03 -9.88 -7.49
N CYS A 92 3.60 -9.10 -6.51
CA CYS A 92 2.31 -8.40 -6.54
C CYS A 92 2.20 -7.35 -5.43
N LEU A 93 1.13 -6.59 -5.42
CA LEU A 93 0.72 -5.80 -4.26
C LEU A 93 0.03 -6.73 -3.25
N ILE A 94 0.32 -6.54 -1.98
CA ILE A 94 -0.38 -7.17 -0.86
C ILE A 94 -1.18 -6.12 -0.13
N PHE A 95 -2.44 -6.43 0.12
CA PHE A 95 -3.36 -5.58 0.86
C PHE A 95 -3.85 -6.33 2.10
N VAL A 96 -4.17 -5.59 3.15
CA VAL A 96 -4.81 -6.13 4.35
C VAL A 96 -5.83 -5.15 4.88
N THR A 97 -7.00 -5.66 5.26
CA THR A 97 -8.06 -4.88 5.88
C THR A 97 -9.00 -5.80 6.66
N LEU A 98 -10.11 -5.28 7.17
CA LEU A 98 -11.18 -6.11 7.71
C LEU A 98 -12.01 -6.68 6.56
N ALA A 99 -12.45 -7.94 6.65
CA ALA A 99 -13.30 -8.57 5.64
C ALA A 99 -14.58 -7.75 5.39
N SER A 100 -15.13 -7.11 6.43
CA SER A 100 -16.29 -6.20 6.32
C SER A 100 -16.02 -4.92 5.52
N ASN A 101 -14.76 -4.59 5.25
CA ASN A 101 -14.37 -3.47 4.39
C ASN A 101 -14.23 -3.88 2.92
N ILE A 102 -14.45 -5.15 2.58
CA ILE A 102 -14.51 -5.62 1.20
C ILE A 102 -15.95 -5.99 0.85
N SER A 103 -16.38 -5.57 -0.33
CA SER A 103 -17.63 -6.00 -0.95
C SER A 103 -17.35 -6.62 -2.32
N SER A 104 -18.29 -7.43 -2.82
CA SER A 104 -18.25 -7.95 -4.19
C SER A 104 -19.36 -7.30 -5.00
N ILE A 105 -18.98 -6.53 -6.03
CA ILE A 105 -19.91 -5.83 -6.91
C ILE A 105 -19.62 -6.29 -8.33
N GLY A 106 -20.60 -6.93 -8.98
CA GLY A 106 -20.43 -7.46 -10.34
C GLY A 106 -19.28 -8.48 -10.47
N GLY A 107 -19.02 -9.26 -9.42
CA GLY A 107 -17.93 -10.24 -9.37
C GLY A 107 -16.54 -9.64 -9.13
N LYS A 108 -16.43 -8.34 -8.89
CA LYS A 108 -15.17 -7.66 -8.55
C LYS A 108 -15.14 -7.27 -7.08
N LEU A 109 -13.97 -7.46 -6.45
CA LEU A 109 -13.76 -6.97 -5.09
C LEU A 109 -13.64 -5.45 -5.09
N VAL A 110 -14.33 -4.81 -4.15
CA VAL A 110 -14.28 -3.36 -3.93
C VAL A 110 -13.92 -3.11 -2.48
N MET A 111 -12.81 -2.40 -2.27
CA MET A 111 -12.36 -1.98 -0.95
C MET A 111 -12.98 -0.66 -0.55
N GLY A 112 -13.61 -0.63 0.62
CA GLY A 112 -14.18 0.57 1.21
C GLY A 112 -13.16 1.47 1.91
N ASN A 113 -13.66 2.60 2.40
CA ASN A 113 -12.88 3.54 3.18
C ASN A 113 -12.89 3.17 4.67
N HIS A 114 -11.83 2.53 5.16
CA HIS A 114 -11.68 2.14 6.56
C HIS A 114 -10.27 2.48 7.08
N PRO A 115 -10.10 2.90 8.35
CA PRO A 115 -8.78 3.23 8.90
C PRO A 115 -7.85 2.03 9.01
N ARG A 116 -8.41 0.82 9.16
CA ARG A 116 -7.63 -0.44 9.12
C ARG A 116 -7.51 -0.94 7.69
N LYS A 117 -6.64 -0.31 6.91
CA LYS A 117 -6.20 -0.79 5.61
C LYS A 117 -4.71 -0.53 5.42
N HIS A 118 -4.00 -1.49 4.87
CA HIS A 118 -2.57 -1.38 4.59
C HIS A 118 -2.23 -2.01 3.25
N ILE A 119 -1.08 -1.59 2.70
CA ILE A 119 -0.56 -2.08 1.41
C ILE A 119 0.96 -2.26 1.50
N GLY A 120 1.49 -3.21 0.74
CA GLY A 120 2.92 -3.39 0.50
C GLY A 120 3.21 -4.03 -0.86
N ILE A 121 4.49 -4.05 -1.23
CA ILE A 121 4.99 -4.67 -2.46
C ILE A 121 5.59 -6.03 -2.08
N LEU A 122 4.99 -7.13 -2.55
CA LEU A 122 5.54 -8.47 -2.41
C LEU A 122 6.51 -8.74 -3.57
N THR A 123 7.75 -9.01 -3.22
CA THR A 123 8.77 -9.57 -4.11
C THR A 123 9.72 -10.47 -3.31
N GLU A 124 10.23 -11.53 -3.92
CA GLU A 124 11.19 -12.45 -3.28
C GLU A 124 10.77 -12.97 -1.89
N GLY A 125 9.45 -13.16 -1.69
CA GLY A 125 8.88 -13.61 -0.41
C GLY A 125 8.78 -12.55 0.69
N ASN A 126 9.23 -11.32 0.42
CA ASN A 126 9.23 -10.19 1.34
C ASN A 126 8.25 -9.10 0.92
N VAL A 127 7.67 -8.42 1.90
CA VAL A 127 6.69 -7.34 1.75
C VAL A 127 7.32 -6.02 2.17
N TRP A 128 7.66 -5.21 1.18
CA TRP A 128 8.13 -3.84 1.37
C TRP A 128 6.94 -2.94 1.67
N ASN A 129 6.93 -2.32 2.85
CA ASN A 129 5.81 -1.50 3.29
C ASN A 129 6.28 -0.38 4.23
N TYR A 130 5.43 0.63 4.45
CA TYR A 130 5.73 1.70 5.39
C TYR A 130 5.09 1.44 6.76
N SER A 131 5.89 1.45 7.82
CA SER A 131 5.39 1.37 9.19
C SER A 131 5.00 2.77 9.68
N ASN A 132 3.69 3.05 9.79
CA ASN A 132 3.21 4.32 10.35
C ASN A 132 3.56 4.47 11.84
N THR A 133 3.70 3.37 12.59
CA THR A 133 4.11 3.42 14.00
C THR A 133 5.59 3.78 14.17
N ASN A 134 6.45 3.26 13.29
CA ASN A 134 7.90 3.50 13.36
C ASN A 134 8.36 4.65 12.47
N ASN A 135 7.46 5.24 11.68
CA ASN A 135 7.72 6.30 10.71
C ASN A 135 8.88 5.97 9.76
N LYS A 136 8.90 4.74 9.24
CA LYS A 136 9.93 4.27 8.31
C LYS A 136 9.47 3.13 7.43
N VAL A 137 10.15 2.95 6.30
CA VAL A 137 10.03 1.77 5.45
C VAL A 137 10.59 0.55 6.18
N VAL A 138 9.89 -0.57 6.05
CA VAL A 138 10.28 -1.88 6.57
C VAL A 138 10.13 -2.95 5.49
N CYS A 139 10.92 -4.01 5.63
CA CYS A 139 10.85 -5.19 4.78
C CYS A 139 10.55 -6.40 5.69
N ASP A 140 9.31 -6.88 5.64
CA ASP A 140 8.87 -8.03 6.44
C ASP A 140 8.80 -9.27 5.55
N SER A 141 9.10 -10.46 6.08
CA SER A 141 8.68 -11.68 5.38
C SER A 141 7.15 -11.72 5.26
N LEU A 142 6.60 -12.38 4.23
CA LEU A 142 5.14 -12.46 4.05
C LEU A 142 4.43 -13.03 5.29
N SER A 143 5.04 -14.00 5.99
CA SER A 143 4.50 -14.56 7.23
C SER A 143 4.52 -13.55 8.38
N ALA A 144 5.61 -12.81 8.56
CA ALA A 144 5.72 -11.76 9.58
C ALA A 144 4.74 -10.61 9.32
N PHE A 145 4.59 -10.18 8.06
CA PHE A 145 3.59 -9.19 7.65
C PHE A 145 2.17 -9.66 8.02
N LYS A 146 1.82 -10.91 7.69
CA LYS A 146 0.51 -11.47 8.03
C LYS A 146 0.28 -11.51 9.54
N ALA A 147 1.25 -11.98 10.32
CA ALA A 147 1.13 -12.02 11.77
C ALA A 147 0.96 -10.62 12.37
N LYS A 148 1.77 -9.66 11.92
CA LYS A 148 1.74 -8.26 12.36
C LYS A 148 0.35 -7.64 12.20
N PHE A 149 -0.19 -7.67 10.99
CA PHE A 149 -1.50 -7.05 10.72
C PHE A 149 -2.67 -7.85 11.26
N SER A 150 -2.56 -9.17 11.34
CA SER A 150 -3.57 -9.99 12.04
C SER A 150 -3.70 -9.56 13.50
N ASN A 151 -2.58 -9.32 14.18
CA ASN A 151 -2.58 -8.85 15.56
C ASN A 151 -3.02 -7.38 15.69
N ALA A 152 -2.49 -6.50 14.84
CA ALA A 152 -2.76 -5.06 14.91
C ALA A 152 -4.23 -4.71 14.61
N TYR A 153 -4.90 -5.47 13.73
CA TYR A 153 -6.28 -5.20 13.33
C TYR A 153 -7.30 -6.09 14.05
N LYS A 154 -6.87 -7.00 14.93
CA LYS A 154 -7.74 -7.88 15.70
C LYS A 154 -8.63 -7.07 16.64
N THR A 155 -9.93 -7.24 16.48
CA THR A 155 -10.95 -6.87 17.47
C THR A 155 -11.97 -7.99 17.59
N ASN A 156 -12.71 -8.02 18.70
CA ASN A 156 -13.77 -8.99 18.89
C ASN A 156 -14.80 -8.89 17.74
N GLY A 157 -15.13 -10.03 17.14
CA GLY A 157 -16.12 -10.11 16.06
C GLY A 157 -15.65 -9.66 14.68
N THR A 158 -14.36 -9.31 14.49
CA THR A 158 -13.84 -8.91 13.18
C THR A 158 -12.89 -9.95 12.58
N THR A 159 -13.01 -10.18 11.27
CA THR A 159 -12.07 -11.00 10.50
C THR A 159 -11.08 -10.10 9.78
N VAL A 160 -9.79 -10.27 10.03
CA VAL A 160 -8.72 -9.64 9.24
C VAL A 160 -8.46 -10.50 8.02
N GLU A 161 -8.49 -9.92 6.83
CA GLU A 161 -8.29 -10.64 5.57
C GLU A 161 -7.21 -9.97 4.71
N PHE A 162 -6.48 -10.81 3.98
CA PHE A 162 -5.38 -10.42 3.13
C PHE A 162 -5.76 -10.65 1.68
N TYR A 163 -5.36 -9.73 0.82
CA TYR A 163 -5.65 -9.76 -0.60
C TYR A 163 -4.37 -9.52 -1.39
N TYR A 164 -4.33 -10.05 -2.60
CA TYR A 164 -3.32 -9.69 -3.59
C TYR A 164 -3.95 -8.77 -4.65
N GLY A 165 -3.12 -7.94 -5.27
CA GLY A 165 -3.46 -7.24 -6.50
C GLY A 165 -2.28 -7.21 -7.46
N ARG A 166 -2.53 -7.33 -8.77
CA ARG A 166 -1.46 -7.14 -9.76
C ARG A 166 -1.00 -5.68 -9.79
N PHE A 167 0.30 -5.47 -10.05
CA PHE A 167 0.84 -4.15 -10.31
C PHE A 167 0.10 -3.48 -11.47
N LEU A 168 0.00 -2.15 -11.42
CA LEU A 168 -0.68 -1.34 -12.42
C LEU A 168 0.07 -1.38 -13.76
#